data_AF-A0A382F4I0-F1
#
_entry.id   AF-A0A382F4I0-F1
#
_cell.length_a   1.000
_cell.length_b   1.000
_cell.length_c   1.000
_cell.angle_alpha   90.00
_cell.angle_beta   90.00
_cell.angle_gamma   90.00
#
_symmetry.space_group_name_H-M   'P 1'
#
loop_
_entity.id
_entity.type
_entity.pdbx_description
1 polymer ?
#
loop_
_entity_poly.entity_id
_entity_poly.type
_entity_poly.pdbx_seq_one_letter_code
_entity_poly.pdbx_strand_id
1 'polypeptide(L)'
;MRSVKDGVYSIEQAKRGLKGYKKSCLKCHHPKQFAGPAYMDSWSGARIYDLFEVLRRTMPTENPGSLKRDQYAAIIAFLLKINSFPPGEQMLSSESDDLKQIRIEGPFKWAKPTKKSVNEG
;
A
#
# COMPACT_ATOMS: atom_id res chain seq x y z
N MET A 1 5.70 17.02 -8.43
CA MET A 1 5.15 15.65 -8.43
C MET A 1 5.53 15.02 -7.11
N ARG A 2 4.57 14.44 -6.38
CA ARG A 2 4.79 13.90 -5.02
C ARG A 2 5.18 12.42 -5.07
N SER A 3 5.70 11.89 -3.98
CA SER A 3 6.06 10.48 -3.87
C SER A 3 5.51 9.85 -2.59
N VAL A 4 5.58 8.52 -2.51
CA VAL A 4 5.19 7.74 -1.33
C VAL A 4 5.90 8.16 -0.03
N LYS A 5 7.01 8.89 -0.12
CA LYS A 5 7.72 9.43 1.04
C LYS A 5 7.10 10.69 1.63
N ASP A 6 6.20 11.34 0.90
CA ASP A 6 5.57 12.60 1.31
C ASP A 6 4.36 12.39 2.23
N GLY A 7 4.20 11.19 2.82
CA GLY A 7 3.05 10.92 3.71
C GLY A 7 1.71 10.85 2.96
N VAL A 8 1.64 10.04 1.90
CA VAL A 8 0.49 10.04 0.96
C VAL A 8 -0.75 9.28 1.44
N TYR A 9 -0.70 8.70 2.64
CA TYR A 9 -1.79 7.93 3.22
C TYR A 9 -1.88 8.18 4.73
N SER A 10 -3.07 8.01 5.32
CA SER A 10 -3.25 8.15 6.76
C SER A 10 -3.19 6.82 7.51
N ILE A 11 -2.82 6.86 8.80
CA ILE A 11 -2.77 5.67 9.67
C ILE A 11 -4.13 4.95 9.70
N GLU A 12 -5.23 5.72 9.82
CA GLU A 12 -6.58 5.16 9.84
C GLU A 12 -6.96 4.50 8.52
N GLN A 13 -6.51 5.06 7.39
CA GLN A 13 -6.68 4.42 6.10
C GLN A 13 -5.92 3.10 6.00
N ALA A 14 -4.66 3.04 6.46
CA ALA A 14 -3.90 1.80 6.48
C ALA A 14 -4.51 0.75 7.43
N LYS A 15 -5.09 1.15 8.57
CA LYS A 15 -5.84 0.24 9.47
C LYS A 15 -7.07 -0.34 8.78
N ARG A 16 -7.83 0.47 8.04
CA ARG A 16 -8.94 -0.02 7.20
C ARG A 16 -8.44 -0.96 6.10
N GLY A 17 -7.31 -0.63 5.50
CA GLY A 17 -6.61 -1.46 4.51
C GLY A 17 -6.28 -2.86 5.03
N LEU A 18 -5.72 -2.96 6.24
CA LEU A 18 -5.43 -4.25 6.89
C LEU A 18 -6.70 -5.08 7.07
N LYS A 19 -7.82 -4.47 7.49
CA LYS A 19 -9.10 -5.18 7.62
C LYS A 19 -9.58 -5.72 6.26
N GLY A 20 -9.50 -4.90 5.21
CA GLY A 20 -9.84 -5.29 3.84
C GLY A 20 -8.94 -6.41 3.29
N TYR A 21 -7.63 -6.31 3.54
CA TYR A 21 -6.64 -7.31 3.17
C TYR A 21 -6.92 -8.65 3.86
N LYS A 22 -7.18 -8.65 5.18
CA LYS A 22 -7.52 -9.87 5.93
C LYS A 22 -8.75 -10.58 5.35
N LYS A 23 -9.76 -9.82 4.93
CA LYS A 23 -11.00 -10.36 4.36
C LYS A 23 -10.83 -10.91 2.95
N SER A 24 -10.05 -10.22 2.11
CA SER A 24 -10.10 -10.42 0.64
C SER A 24 -8.81 -10.96 0.03
N CYS A 25 -7.68 -10.85 0.73
CA CYS A 25 -6.36 -11.16 0.20
C CYS A 25 -5.64 -12.26 0.99
N LEU A 26 -5.83 -12.30 2.31
CA LEU A 26 -5.05 -13.16 3.21
C LEU A 26 -5.23 -14.67 2.97
N LYS A 27 -6.36 -15.08 2.39
CA LYS A 27 -6.60 -16.50 2.02
C LYS A 27 -5.54 -17.03 1.06
N CYS A 28 -5.02 -16.17 0.17
CA CYS A 28 -4.08 -16.57 -0.89
C CYS A 28 -2.71 -15.89 -0.76
N HIS A 29 -2.64 -14.73 -0.10
CA HIS A 29 -1.43 -13.92 -0.01
C HIS A 29 -1.05 -13.60 1.43
N HIS A 30 0.15 -14.03 1.83
CA HIS A 30 0.74 -13.64 3.09
C HIS A 30 1.39 -12.25 2.97
N PRO A 31 1.15 -11.30 3.90
CA PRO A 31 1.65 -9.92 3.80
C PRO A 31 3.17 -9.80 3.59
N LYS A 32 3.95 -10.76 4.12
CA LYS A 32 5.41 -10.82 3.95
C LYS A 32 5.85 -10.89 2.48
N GLN A 33 4.99 -11.36 1.57
CA GLN A 33 5.28 -11.39 0.13
C GLN A 33 5.34 -9.98 -0.49
N PHE A 34 4.66 -9.01 0.13
CA PHE A 34 4.55 -7.65 -0.35
C PHE A 34 5.33 -6.67 0.52
N ALA A 35 6.33 -7.17 1.26
CA ALA A 35 7.14 -6.37 2.16
C ALA A 35 8.62 -6.49 1.80
N GLY A 36 9.34 -5.38 1.98
CA GLY A 36 10.79 -5.32 1.90
C GLY A 36 11.33 -4.74 0.60
N PRO A 37 12.66 -4.48 0.54
CA PRO A 37 13.29 -3.76 -0.56
C PRO A 37 13.02 -4.35 -1.94
N ALA A 38 13.18 -5.67 -2.12
CA ALA A 38 13.04 -6.30 -3.43
C ALA A 38 11.63 -6.14 -4.01
N TYR A 39 10.58 -6.25 -3.19
CA TYR A 39 9.21 -6.00 -3.64
C TYR A 39 9.05 -4.55 -4.07
N MET A 40 9.49 -3.59 -3.25
CA MET A 40 9.36 -2.18 -3.58
C MET A 40 10.22 -1.76 -4.78
N ASP A 41 11.41 -2.36 -4.95
CA ASP A 41 12.29 -2.16 -6.10
C ASP A 41 11.60 -2.55 -7.41
N SER A 42 10.78 -3.62 -7.41
CA SER A 42 9.99 -4.02 -8.59
C SER A 42 8.96 -2.96 -9.02
N TRP A 43 8.61 -2.03 -8.13
CA TRP A 43 7.71 -0.91 -8.39
C TRP A 43 8.44 0.43 -8.53
N SER A 44 9.77 0.45 -8.47
CA SER A 44 10.56 1.68 -8.53
C SER A 44 10.27 2.46 -9.81
N GLY A 45 9.95 3.75 -9.68
CA GLY A 45 9.63 4.64 -10.80
C GLY A 45 8.19 4.52 -11.32
N ALA A 46 7.44 3.50 -10.91
CA ALA A 46 6.01 3.39 -11.20
C ALA A 46 5.19 4.41 -10.38
N ARG A 47 3.93 4.60 -10.77
CA ARG A 47 2.97 5.42 -10.03
C ARG A 47 2.12 4.53 -9.13
N ILE A 48 1.54 5.10 -8.08
CA ILE A 48 0.54 4.38 -7.28
C ILE A 48 -0.65 3.94 -8.13
N TYR A 49 -1.00 4.72 -9.15
CA TYR A 49 -2.02 4.33 -10.13
C TYR A 49 -1.71 2.98 -10.79
N ASP A 50 -0.45 2.69 -11.12
CA ASP A 50 -0.06 1.46 -11.81
C ASP A 50 -0.25 0.24 -10.88
N LEU A 51 0.19 0.36 -9.62
CA LEU A 51 -0.07 -0.64 -8.58
C LEU A 51 -1.57 -0.83 -8.34
N PHE A 52 -2.32 0.26 -8.29
CA PHE A 52 -3.77 0.24 -8.11
C PHE A 52 -4.48 -0.52 -9.23
N GLU A 53 -4.12 -0.25 -10.49
CA GLU A 53 -4.73 -0.95 -11.63
C GLU A 53 -4.37 -2.44 -11.64
N VAL A 54 -3.15 -2.82 -11.26
CA VAL A 54 -2.80 -4.25 -11.12
C VAL A 54 -3.67 -4.93 -10.07
N LEU A 55 -3.82 -4.34 -8.88
CA LEU A 55 -4.70 -4.87 -7.84
C LEU A 55 -6.15 -4.94 -8.32
N ARG A 56 -6.67 -3.87 -8.91
CA ARG A 56 -8.06 -3.81 -9.36
C ARG A 56 -8.36 -4.80 -10.48
N ARG A 57 -7.43 -5.02 -11.41
CA ARG A 57 -7.66 -5.89 -12.58
C ARG A 57 -7.40 -7.36 -12.33
N THR A 58 -6.59 -7.69 -11.33
CA THR A 58 -6.16 -9.09 -11.10
C THR A 58 -6.63 -9.64 -9.76
N MET A 59 -7.08 -8.79 -8.84
CA MET A 59 -7.47 -9.19 -7.48
C MET A 59 -8.90 -8.78 -7.11
N PRO A 60 -9.54 -9.52 -6.19
CA PRO A 60 -9.14 -10.86 -5.71
C PRO A 60 -9.14 -11.91 -6.83
N THR A 61 -8.28 -12.94 -6.76
CA THR A 61 -8.10 -13.94 -7.83
C THR A 61 -9.40 -14.56 -8.33
N GLU A 62 -10.32 -14.87 -7.41
CA GLU A 62 -11.60 -15.50 -7.71
C GLU A 62 -12.63 -14.53 -8.33
N ASN A 63 -12.47 -13.22 -8.09
CA ASN A 63 -13.40 -12.20 -8.58
C ASN A 63 -12.71 -10.84 -8.78
N PRO A 64 -11.87 -10.69 -9.82
CA PRO A 64 -11.10 -9.48 -10.04
C PRO A 64 -11.98 -8.23 -10.18
N GLY A 65 -11.58 -7.13 -9.55
CA GLY A 65 -12.28 -5.85 -9.64
C GLY A 65 -13.53 -5.73 -8.77
N SER A 66 -13.83 -6.73 -7.95
CA SER A 66 -15.04 -6.78 -7.11
C SER A 66 -15.04 -5.83 -5.90
N LEU A 67 -13.89 -5.28 -5.51
CA LEU A 67 -13.83 -4.32 -4.41
C LEU A 67 -14.08 -2.88 -4.92
N LYS A 68 -14.61 -2.03 -4.04
CA LYS A 68 -14.72 -0.60 -4.33
C LYS A 68 -13.34 0.04 -4.45
N ARG A 69 -13.20 1.09 -5.25
CA ARG A 69 -11.93 1.82 -5.44
C ARG A 69 -11.30 2.26 -4.10
N ASP A 70 -12.09 2.78 -3.17
CA ASP A 70 -11.60 3.16 -1.83
C ASP A 70 -11.05 1.98 -1.02
N GLN A 71 -11.57 0.77 -1.24
CA GLN A 71 -11.06 -0.43 -0.57
C GLN A 71 -9.68 -0.80 -1.13
N TYR A 72 -9.49 -0.71 -2.45
CA TYR A 72 -8.16 -0.89 -3.05
C TYR A 72 -7.18 0.18 -2.59
N ALA A 73 -7.58 1.46 -2.57
CA ALA A 73 -6.73 2.54 -2.06
C ALA A 73 -6.33 2.32 -0.59
N ALA A 74 -7.27 1.86 0.25
CA ALA A 74 -6.96 1.49 1.63
C ALA A 74 -6.00 0.30 1.73
N ILE A 75 -6.17 -0.74 0.90
CA ILE A 75 -5.25 -1.88 0.85
C ILE A 75 -3.84 -1.42 0.44
N ILE A 76 -3.71 -0.53 -0.53
CA ILE A 76 -2.42 0.06 -0.91
C ILE A 76 -1.82 0.85 0.25
N ALA A 77 -2.61 1.67 0.97
CA ALA A 77 -2.14 2.36 2.17
C ALA A 77 -1.58 1.39 3.23
N PHE A 78 -2.20 0.21 3.38
CA PHE A 78 -1.65 -0.86 4.22
C PHE A 78 -0.32 -1.41 3.67
N LEU A 79 -0.21 -1.66 2.36
CA LEU A 79 1.05 -2.10 1.74
C LEU A 79 2.16 -1.06 1.92
N LEU A 80 1.86 0.23 1.79
CA LEU A 80 2.82 1.30 2.06
C LEU A 80 3.28 1.30 3.53
N LYS A 81 2.34 1.11 4.47
CA LYS A 81 2.65 1.03 5.90
C LYS A 81 3.59 -0.14 6.23
N ILE A 82 3.33 -1.34 5.73
CA ILE A 82 4.20 -2.50 6.01
C ILE A 82 5.57 -2.39 5.34
N ASN A 83 5.71 -1.53 4.32
CA ASN A 83 6.97 -1.15 3.71
C ASN A 83 7.62 0.09 4.35
N SER A 84 7.11 0.52 5.51
CA SER A 84 7.68 1.61 6.31
C SER A 84 7.71 2.99 5.62
N PHE A 85 6.84 3.23 4.63
CA PHE A 85 6.63 4.60 4.17
C PHE A 85 5.96 5.43 5.26
N PRO A 86 6.31 6.72 5.41
CA PRO A 86 5.71 7.55 6.44
C PRO A 86 4.22 7.75 6.14
N PRO A 87 3.35 7.74 7.18
CA PRO A 87 1.99 8.22 7.03
C PRO A 87 1.97 9.76 6.99
N GLY A 88 0.89 10.33 6.44
CA GLY A 88 0.53 11.73 6.58
C GLY A 88 -0.89 11.90 7.09
N GLU A 89 -1.40 13.13 7.01
CA GLU A 89 -2.73 13.48 7.52
C GLU A 89 -3.84 13.16 6.51
N GLN A 90 -3.52 13.25 5.22
CA GLN A 90 -4.49 13.03 4.15
C GLN A 90 -4.62 11.56 3.80
N MET A 91 -5.84 11.16 3.44
CA MET A 91 -6.07 9.85 2.86
C MET A 91 -5.58 9.81 1.42
N LEU A 92 -4.99 8.68 1.04
CA LEU A 92 -4.71 8.36 -0.35
C LEU A 92 -6.04 8.34 -1.12
N SER A 93 -6.20 9.25 -2.07
CA SER A 93 -7.36 9.32 -2.95
C SER A 93 -7.53 8.00 -3.73
N SER A 94 -8.77 7.66 -4.07
CA SER A 94 -9.05 6.55 -4.98
C SER A 94 -9.27 7.02 -6.43
N GLU A 95 -9.12 8.32 -6.69
CA GLU A 95 -9.28 8.90 -8.02
C GLU A 95 -8.04 8.72 -8.90
N SER A 96 -8.27 8.37 -10.17
CA SER A 96 -7.18 7.98 -11.08
C SER A 96 -6.15 9.09 -11.27
N ASP A 97 -6.61 10.34 -11.39
CA ASP A 97 -5.71 11.46 -11.67
C ASP A 97 -4.85 11.83 -10.46
N ASP A 98 -5.40 11.74 -9.25
CA ASP A 98 -4.65 11.93 -8.01
C ASP A 98 -3.57 10.85 -7.81
N LEU A 99 -3.92 9.59 -8.13
CA LEU A 99 -3.01 8.46 -8.00
C LEU A 99 -1.85 8.52 -9.00
N LYS A 100 -2.07 9.11 -10.19
CA LYS A 100 -1.01 9.32 -11.19
C LYS A 100 0.03 10.35 -10.76
N GLN A 101 -0.29 11.22 -9.81
CA GLN A 101 0.62 12.24 -9.28
C GLN A 101 1.57 11.72 -8.20
N ILE A 102 1.43 10.45 -7.77
CA ILE A 102 2.27 9.85 -6.73
C ILE A 102 3.20 8.81 -7.34
N ARG A 103 4.51 9.02 -7.21
CA ARG A 103 5.53 8.04 -7.59
C ARG A 103 5.92 7.12 -6.44
N ILE A 104 6.23 5.87 -6.78
CA ILE A 104 6.87 4.91 -5.90
C ILE A 104 8.38 5.05 -6.10
N GLU A 105 9.08 5.62 -5.13
CA GLU A 105 10.50 5.90 -5.24
C GLU A 105 11.29 5.48 -3.99
N GLY A 106 12.47 4.91 -4.24
CA GLY A 106 13.41 4.49 -3.20
C GLY A 106 14.25 5.67 -2.66
N PRO A 107 15.15 5.43 -1.71
CA PRO A 107 15.72 4.12 -1.41
C PRO A 107 14.77 3.26 -0.60
N PHE A 108 14.54 2.02 -1.04
CA PHE A 108 13.81 1.03 -0.26
C PHE A 108 14.81 0.31 0.63
N LYS A 109 14.79 0.62 1.92
CA LYS A 109 15.63 -0.03 2.92
C LYS A 109 14.71 -0.71 3.91
N TRP A 110 15.06 -1.92 4.31
CA TRP A 110 14.44 -2.50 5.49
C TRP A 110 14.81 -1.60 6.67
N ALA A 111 13.83 -0.98 7.33
CA ALA A 111 14.08 -0.34 8.60
C ALA A 111 14.48 -1.45 9.58
N LYS A 112 15.73 -1.46 10.07
CA LYS A 112 16.10 -2.33 11.18
C LYS A 112 15.06 -2.10 12.28
N PRO A 113 14.39 -3.14 12.82
CA PRO A 113 13.41 -2.94 13.88
C PRO A 113 14.12 -2.23 15.03
N THR A 114 13.79 -0.97 15.25
CA THR A 114 14.24 -0.25 16.43
C THR A 114 13.36 -0.73 17.57
N LYS A 115 13.94 -0.90 18.77
CA LYS A 115 13.30 -1.47 19.96
C LYS A 115 11.96 -0.81 20.39
N LYS A 116 11.52 0.24 19.70
CA LYS A 116 10.30 1.01 19.98
C LYS A 116 9.03 0.44 19.33
N SER A 117 9.12 -0.46 18.35
CA SER A 117 7.95 -0.99 17.62
C SER A 117 7.35 -2.28 18.19
N VAL A 118 7.83 -2.76 19.35
CA VAL A 118 7.35 -4.00 19.99
C VAL A 118 6.18 -3.76 20.96
N ASN A 119 5.82 -2.50 21.26
CA ASN A 119 4.78 -2.18 22.23
C ASN A 119 3.61 -1.41 21.62
N GLU A 120 2.84 -2.05 20.74
CA GLU A 120 1.41 -1.72 20.56
C GLU A 120 0.68 -3.04 20.35
N GLY A 121 -0.02 -3.48 21.41
CA GLY A 121 -0.80 -4.72 21.47
C GLY A 121 -2.11 -4.66 20.72
#